data_AF-A0A8S9QDP7-F1
#
_entry.id   AF-A0A8S9QDP7-F1
#
_cell.length_a   1.000
_cell.length_b   1.000
_cell.length_c   1.000
_cell.angle_alpha   90.00
_cell.angle_beta   90.00
_cell.angle_gamma   90.00
#
_symmetry.space_group_name_H-M   'P 1'
#
loop_
_entity.id
_entity.type
_entity.pdbx_description
1 polymer ?
#
loop_
_entity_poly.entity_id
_entity_poly.type
_entity_poly.pdbx_seq_one_letter_code
_entity_poly.pdbx_strand_id
1 'polypeptide(L)'
;MVLSQKIHGAFKGAVERMTGPRTVSAFKEKGVLSVSEFVLAGDNLVSKCPTWSWSALISIPTLPCLRRAASVAEDYEAAGGEVLVDDEDNDGWLATHGRPKG
;
A
#
# COMPACT_ATOMS: atom_id res chain seq x y z
N MET A 1 -13.04 -21.17 -4.05
CA MET A 1 -12.32 -19.89 -3.83
C MET A 1 -11.57 -19.36 -5.06
N VAL A 2 -11.03 -20.19 -5.97
CA VAL A 2 -10.20 -19.73 -7.12
C VAL A 2 -10.98 -19.05 -8.26
N LEU A 3 -12.24 -19.41 -8.50
CA LEU A 3 -13.00 -18.92 -9.66
C LEU A 3 -13.45 -17.45 -9.51
N SER A 4 -13.87 -17.06 -8.29
CA SER A 4 -14.32 -15.69 -7.98
C SER A 4 -13.17 -14.68 -8.10
N GLN A 5 -11.96 -15.05 -7.67
CA GLN A 5 -10.76 -14.22 -7.82
C GLN A 5 -10.37 -14.00 -9.30
N LYS A 6 -10.54 -15.02 -10.15
CA LYS A 6 -10.26 -14.89 -11.59
C LYS A 6 -11.24 -13.96 -12.30
N ILE A 7 -12.53 -14.04 -11.95
CA ILE A 7 -13.57 -13.17 -12.51
C ILE A 7 -13.37 -11.73 -12.03
N HIS A 8 -13.08 -11.54 -10.74
CA HIS A 8 -12.76 -10.22 -10.18
C HIS A 8 -11.52 -9.60 -10.84
N GLY A 9 -10.46 -10.39 -11.06
CA GLY A 9 -9.26 -9.92 -11.75
C GLY A 9 -9.51 -9.53 -13.22
N ALA A 10 -10.31 -10.31 -13.94
CA ALA A 10 -10.68 -10.01 -15.33
C ALA A 10 -11.55 -8.74 -15.42
N PHE A 11 -12.53 -8.59 -14.52
CA PHE A 11 -13.38 -7.41 -14.45
C PHE A 11 -12.57 -6.16 -14.08
N LYS A 12 -11.72 -6.24 -13.06
CA LYS A 12 -10.82 -5.16 -12.66
C LYS A 12 -9.94 -4.73 -13.83
N GLY A 13 -9.32 -5.68 -14.54
CA GLY A 13 -8.49 -5.38 -15.70
C GLY A 13 -9.25 -4.74 -16.87
N ALA A 14 -10.53 -5.08 -17.07
CA ALA A 14 -11.37 -4.43 -18.07
C ALA A 14 -11.75 -3.00 -17.66
N VAL A 15 -12.12 -2.79 -16.40
CA VAL A 15 -12.49 -1.48 -15.86
C VAL A 15 -11.29 -0.52 -15.86
N GLU A 16 -10.11 -0.99 -15.47
CA GLU A 16 -8.87 -0.19 -15.48
C GLU A 16 -8.46 0.23 -16.91
N ARG A 17 -8.76 -0.61 -17.92
CA ARG A 17 -8.50 -0.26 -19.33
C ARG A 17 -9.51 0.71 -19.92
N MET A 18 -10.75 0.67 -19.45
CA MET A 18 -11.84 1.49 -19.99
C MET A 18 -11.95 2.85 -19.29
N THR A 19 -11.57 2.91 -18.02
CA THR A 19 -11.66 4.14 -17.23
C THR A 19 -10.34 4.88 -17.35
N GLY A 20 -10.33 5.92 -18.19
CA GLY A 20 -9.15 6.76 -18.38
C GLY A 20 -8.72 7.48 -17.09
N PRO A 21 -7.49 8.04 -17.06
CA PRO A 21 -7.01 8.81 -15.93
C PRO A 21 -7.97 9.95 -15.63
N ARG A 22 -8.37 10.07 -14.37
CA ARG A 22 -9.31 11.11 -13.96
C ARG A 22 -8.63 12.47 -14.11
N THR A 23 -9.29 13.38 -14.82
CA THR A 23 -8.78 14.73 -15.13
C THR A 23 -9.21 15.77 -14.09
N VAL A 24 -10.11 15.41 -13.18
CA VAL A 24 -10.69 16.29 -12.15
C VAL A 24 -10.25 15.82 -10.77
N SER A 25 -9.96 16.75 -9.87
CA SER A 25 -9.61 16.48 -8.47
C SER A 25 -10.74 15.75 -7.73
N ALA A 26 -10.42 14.76 -6.89
CA ALA A 26 -11.28 14.30 -5.79
C ALA A 26 -10.44 13.76 -4.62
N PHE A 27 -9.29 14.38 -4.38
CA PHE A 27 -8.40 13.93 -3.32
C PHE A 27 -9.10 13.92 -1.95
N LYS A 28 -9.88 14.96 -1.63
CA LYS A 28 -10.56 15.09 -0.34
C LYS A 28 -11.74 14.11 -0.15
N GLU A 29 -12.46 13.80 -1.22
CA GLU A 29 -13.67 12.97 -1.14
C GLU A 29 -13.37 11.49 -1.28
N LYS A 30 -12.44 11.14 -2.18
CA LYS A 30 -12.19 9.74 -2.59
C LYS A 30 -10.78 9.28 -2.25
N GLY A 31 -9.89 10.18 -1.81
CA GLY A 31 -8.48 9.86 -1.59
C GLY A 31 -7.71 9.57 -2.89
N VAL A 32 -8.26 9.92 -4.06
CA VAL A 32 -7.66 9.63 -5.37
C VAL A 32 -7.11 10.90 -6.01
N LEU A 33 -5.89 10.81 -6.54
CA LEU A 33 -5.21 11.90 -7.24
C LEU A 33 -5.43 11.80 -8.75
N SER A 34 -5.65 12.95 -9.39
CA SER A 34 -5.47 13.09 -10.84
C SER A 34 -3.98 13.09 -11.22
N VAL A 35 -3.68 12.91 -12.50
CA VAL A 35 -2.29 12.87 -12.99
C VAL A 35 -1.55 14.18 -12.69
N SER A 36 -2.20 15.33 -12.91
CA SER A 36 -1.60 16.64 -12.64
C SER A 36 -1.34 16.86 -11.15
N GLU A 37 -2.26 16.43 -10.28
CA GLU A 37 -2.06 16.51 -8.82
C GLU A 37 -0.92 15.60 -8.36
N PHE A 38 -0.78 14.41 -8.93
CA PHE A 38 0.33 13.51 -8.63
C PHE A 38 1.68 14.13 -9.00
N VAL A 39 1.81 14.71 -10.20
CA VAL A 39 3.05 15.39 -10.61
C VAL A 39 3.34 16.58 -9.69
N LEU A 40 2.36 17.43 -9.41
CA LEU A 40 2.55 18.60 -8.56
C LEU A 40 2.90 18.21 -7.11
N ALA A 41 2.31 17.14 -6.58
CA ALA A 41 2.66 16.60 -5.28
C ALA A 41 4.07 15.99 -5.27
N GLY A 42 4.46 15.29 -6.33
CA GLY A 42 5.80 14.73 -6.47
C GLY A 42 6.89 15.81 -6.58
N ASP A 43 6.64 16.87 -7.33
CA ASP A 43 7.56 18.02 -7.43
C ASP A 43 7.74 18.68 -6.06
N ASN A 44 6.65 18.88 -5.32
CA ASN A 44 6.71 19.40 -3.96
C ASN A 44 7.50 18.45 -3.03
N LEU A 45 7.28 17.14 -3.12
CA LEU A 45 8.00 16.14 -2.33
C LEU A 45 9.51 16.17 -2.60
N VAL A 46 9.92 16.15 -3.86
CA VAL A 46 11.35 16.24 -4.25
C VAL A 46 11.96 17.56 -3.81
N SER A 47 11.21 18.66 -3.87
CA SER A 47 11.69 19.97 -3.42
C SER A 47 11.91 20.08 -1.90
N LYS A 48 11.07 19.39 -1.10
CA LYS A 48 11.12 19.44 0.37
C LYS A 48 12.02 18.37 0.97
N CYS A 49 12.12 17.22 0.30
CA CYS A 49 12.84 16.06 0.77
C CYS A 49 13.90 15.65 -0.26
N PRO A 50 15.16 16.12 -0.12
CA PRO A 50 16.22 15.86 -1.10
C PRO A 50 16.60 14.38 -1.27
N THR A 51 16.13 13.53 -0.37
CA THR A 51 16.27 12.06 -0.46
C THR A 51 15.34 11.44 -1.50
N TRP A 52 14.34 12.18 -1.98
CA TRP A 52 13.42 11.75 -3.03
C TRP A 52 13.82 12.35 -4.37
N SER A 53 13.67 11.57 -5.44
CA SER A 53 13.96 11.99 -6.81
C SER A 53 12.97 11.39 -7.78
N TRP A 54 12.61 12.11 -8.84
CA TRP A 54 11.91 11.53 -9.98
C TRP A 54 12.81 10.48 -10.65
N SER A 55 12.31 9.25 -10.76
CA SER A 55 13.05 8.15 -11.37
C SER A 55 12.74 8.08 -12.86
N ALA A 56 13.76 8.25 -13.71
CA ALA A 56 13.67 7.93 -15.13
C ALA A 56 13.93 6.43 -15.40
N LEU A 57 14.61 5.73 -14.48
CA LEU A 57 15.01 4.31 -14.56
C LEU A 57 15.16 3.69 -13.15
N ILE A 58 14.95 2.36 -13.07
CA ILE A 58 14.47 1.52 -11.95
C ILE A 58 15.31 1.43 -10.64
N SER A 59 16.30 2.29 -10.41
CA SER A 59 17.07 2.26 -9.17
C SER A 59 16.48 3.21 -8.13
N ILE A 60 15.51 2.71 -7.35
CA ILE A 60 15.07 3.38 -6.11
C ILE A 60 16.20 3.22 -5.10
N PRO A 61 16.70 4.31 -4.47
CA PRO A 61 17.78 4.23 -3.51
C PRO A 61 17.35 3.37 -2.31
N THR A 62 18.22 2.42 -1.96
CA THR A 62 18.02 1.48 -0.84
C THR A 62 17.84 2.27 0.45
N LEU A 63 16.64 2.26 1.03
CA LEU A 63 16.36 2.97 2.27
C LEU A 63 17.23 2.40 3.42
N PRO A 64 17.93 3.24 4.21
CA PRO A 64 18.84 2.83 5.28
C PRO A 64 18.11 2.31 6.54
N CYS A 65 16.96 1.67 6.38
CA CYS A 65 16.13 1.14 7.44
C CYS A 65 16.04 -0.39 7.44
N LEU A 66 16.86 -1.10 6.64
CA LEU A 66 16.86 -2.58 6.61
C LEU A 66 16.98 -3.20 8.02
N ARG A 67 17.81 -2.61 8.88
CA ARG A 67 17.98 -3.08 10.26
C ARG A 67 16.73 -2.87 11.13
N ARG A 68 16.00 -1.76 10.93
CA ARG A 68 14.75 -1.47 11.65
C ARG A 68 13.61 -2.31 11.10
N ALA A 69 13.58 -2.55 9.79
CA ALA A 69 12.61 -3.46 9.17
C ALA A 69 12.81 -4.89 9.69
N ALA A 70 14.07 -5.35 9.80
CA ALA A 70 14.39 -6.64 10.39
C ALA A 70 13.96 -6.73 11.86
N SER A 71 14.27 -5.73 12.69
CA SER A 71 13.86 -5.77 14.11
C SER A 71 12.34 -5.78 14.28
N VAL A 72 11.60 -4.99 13.48
CA VAL A 72 10.13 -4.98 13.52
C VAL A 72 9.56 -6.32 13.05
N ALA A 73 10.17 -6.96 12.06
CA ALA A 73 9.76 -8.30 11.61
C ALA A 73 10.02 -9.36 12.69
N GLU A 74 11.19 -9.33 13.33
CA GLU A 74 11.53 -10.23 14.45
C GLU A 74 10.57 -10.03 15.63
N ASP A 75 10.26 -8.78 16.00
CA ASP A 75 9.30 -8.46 17.06
C ASP A 75 7.88 -8.94 16.70
N TYR A 76 7.50 -8.85 15.43
CA TYR A 76 6.21 -9.32 14.92
C TYR A 76 6.10 -10.86 14.99
N GLU A 77 7.14 -11.58 14.58
CA GLU A 77 7.22 -13.04 14.71
C GLU A 77 7.24 -13.47 16.17
N ALA A 78 8.03 -12.80 17.03
CA ALA A 78 8.14 -13.09 18.45
C ALA A 78 6.84 -12.80 19.22
N ALA A 79 6.00 -11.91 18.70
CA ALA A 79 4.67 -11.63 19.22
C ALA A 79 3.60 -12.61 18.67
N GLY A 80 3.97 -13.58 17.83
CA GLY A 80 3.06 -14.63 17.36
C GLY A 80 2.41 -14.38 16.00
N GLY A 81 2.92 -13.41 15.23
CA GLY A 81 2.54 -13.20 13.83
C GLY A 81 1.13 -12.62 13.65
N GLU A 82 0.54 -12.90 12.47
CA GLU A 82 -0.82 -12.47 12.15
C GLU A 82 -1.84 -13.17 13.05
N VAL A 83 -2.58 -12.40 13.83
CA VAL A 83 -3.66 -12.88 14.70
C VAL A 83 -4.96 -12.27 14.20
N LEU A 84 -5.95 -13.10 13.89
CA LEU A 84 -7.29 -12.63 13.58
C LEU A 84 -7.98 -12.21 14.87
N VAL A 85 -8.53 -11.00 14.88
CA VAL A 85 -9.49 -10.55 15.87
C VAL A 85 -10.85 -10.89 15.30
N ASP A 86 -11.46 -11.92 15.87
CA ASP A 86 -12.77 -12.50 15.51
C ASP A 86 -12.73 -13.49 14.34
N ASP A 87 -12.83 -14.78 14.66
CA ASP A 87 -12.67 -15.91 13.73
C ASP A 87 -14.00 -16.39 13.11
N GLU A 88 -15.12 -15.71 13.39
CA GLU A 88 -16.45 -16.27 13.07
C GLU A 88 -16.73 -16.40 11.56
N ASP A 89 -16.10 -15.60 10.68
CA ASP A 89 -16.42 -15.60 9.24
C ASP A 89 -15.21 -15.49 8.27
N ASN A 90 -13.96 -15.71 8.75
CA ASN A 90 -12.73 -15.57 7.93
C ASN A 90 -12.60 -14.19 7.24
N ASP A 91 -13.19 -13.16 7.84
CA ASP A 91 -13.12 -11.74 7.50
C ASP A 91 -12.71 -10.88 8.72
N GLY A 92 -12.22 -11.54 9.78
CA GLY A 92 -11.72 -10.93 11.00
C GLY A 92 -10.61 -9.92 10.76
N TRP A 93 -10.58 -8.87 11.57
CA TRP A 93 -9.56 -7.83 11.49
C TRP A 93 -8.20 -8.38 11.95
N LEU A 94 -7.14 -8.14 11.17
CA LEU A 94 -5.79 -8.47 11.61
C LEU A 94 -5.41 -7.62 12.82
N ALA A 95 -4.99 -8.27 13.90
CA ALA A 95 -4.44 -7.60 15.07
C ALA A 95 -3.16 -6.84 14.67
N THR A 96 -3.08 -5.58 15.07
CA THR A 96 -1.92 -4.71 14.82
C THR A 96 -0.74 -4.97 15.78
N HIS A 97 -0.94 -5.87 16.74
CA HIS A 97 0.03 -6.30 17.73
C HIS A 97 -0.07 -7.82 17.84
N GLY A 98 1.04 -8.48 18.15
CA GLY A 98 0.99 -9.92 18.37
C GLY A 98 0.32 -10.30 19.69
N ARG A 99 0.04 -11.59 19.85
CA ARG A 99 -0.65 -12.18 20.99
C ARG A 99 0.03 -11.77 22.31
N PRO A 100 -0.72 -11.25 23.30
CA PRO A 100 -0.14 -10.92 24.61
C PRO A 100 0.45 -12.18 25.25
N LYS A 101 1.69 -12.07 25.74
CA LYS A 101 2.33 -13.14 26.51
C LYS A 101 1.59 -13.28 27.84
N GLY A 102 0.84 -14.36 28.01
CA GLY A 102 0.32 -14.81 29.30
C GLY A 102 1.44 -15.31 30.21
#